data_AF-A0A0C9SU69-F1
#
_entry.id   AF-A0A0C9SU69-F1
#
_cell.length_a   1.000
_cell.length_b   1.000
_cell.length_c   1.000
_cell.angle_alpha   90.00
_cell.angle_beta   90.00
_cell.angle_gamma   90.00
#
_symmetry.space_group_name_H-M   'P 1'
#
loop_
_entity.id
_entity.type
_entity.pdbx_description
1 polymer ?
#
loop_
_entity_poly.entity_id
_entity_poly.type
_entity_poly.pdbx_seq_one_letter_code
_entity_poly.pdbx_strand_id
1 'polypeptide(L)'
;CTLPVFENLLPEPHNSHVQCLLFYLCHWHALAKLRMHTDYTLDIMEHSTVHLAKQIRKFSTETCPVFATKELRREAESRRRRSAHKGPAQSSGSPAVDTVCRPKTLNLQTYKLHALGNYHHHISMFGTTDSFSTQPVGCVPSYHTTQ
;
A
#
# COMPACT_ATOMS: atom_id res chain seq x y z
N CYS A 1 -1.48 -0.46 -15.63
CA CYS A 1 -0.49 -1.07 -16.54
C CYS A 1 0.87 -0.43 -16.29
N THR A 2 1.80 -1.13 -15.64
CA THR A 2 3.17 -0.65 -15.41
C THR A 2 4.24 -1.62 -15.91
N LEU A 3 3.88 -2.87 -16.24
CA LEU A 3 4.83 -3.94 -16.53
C LEU A 3 5.89 -3.58 -17.59
N PRO A 4 5.56 -2.97 -18.75
CA PRO A 4 6.57 -2.66 -19.78
C PRO A 4 7.66 -1.70 -19.30
N VAL A 5 7.35 -0.83 -18.34
CA VAL A 5 8.31 0.16 -17.81
C VAL A 5 9.38 -0.50 -16.95
N PHE A 6 9.09 -1.66 -16.37
CA PHE A 6 10.00 -2.40 -15.51
C PHE A 6 10.70 -3.55 -16.24
N GLU A 7 10.46 -3.72 -17.54
CA GLU A 7 11.08 -4.78 -18.32
C GLU A 7 12.58 -4.51 -18.51
N ASN A 8 13.41 -5.52 -18.18
CA ASN A 8 14.88 -5.45 -18.22
C ASN A 8 15.48 -4.32 -17.37
N LEU A 9 14.74 -3.76 -16.42
CA LEU A 9 15.21 -2.67 -15.57
C LEU A 9 16.21 -3.15 -14.52
N LEU A 10 16.06 -4.38 -14.05
CA LEU A 10 16.89 -4.99 -13.01
C LEU A 10 17.66 -6.20 -13.57
N PRO A 11 18.77 -6.62 -12.94
CA PRO A 11 19.39 -7.89 -13.27
C PRO A 11 18.48 -9.07 -12.90
N GLU A 12 18.56 -10.16 -13.67
CA GLU A 12 17.94 -11.43 -13.30
C GLU A 12 18.63 -12.03 -12.07
N PRO A 13 17.90 -12.74 -11.18
CA PRO A 13 16.48 -13.12 -11.27
C PRO A 13 15.49 -12.05 -10.76
N HIS A 14 15.98 -10.90 -10.30
CA HIS A 14 15.16 -9.92 -9.58
C HIS A 14 14.17 -9.17 -10.47
N ASN A 15 14.51 -8.94 -11.74
CA ASN A 15 13.60 -8.40 -12.72
C ASN A 15 12.35 -9.27 -12.88
N SER A 16 12.52 -10.58 -13.09
CA SER A 16 11.41 -11.53 -13.12
C SER A 16 10.57 -11.50 -11.83
N HIS A 17 11.21 -11.43 -10.66
CA HIS A 17 10.50 -11.34 -9.38
C HIS A 17 9.65 -10.07 -9.26
N VAL A 18 10.21 -8.91 -9.66
CA VAL A 18 9.50 -7.62 -9.62
C VAL A 18 8.36 -7.60 -10.62
N GLN A 19 8.56 -8.08 -11.85
CA GLN A 19 7.49 -8.15 -12.83
C GLN A 19 6.35 -9.06 -12.38
N CYS A 20 6.67 -10.22 -11.80
CA CYS A 20 5.68 -11.12 -11.23
C CYS A 20 4.88 -10.42 -10.11
N LEU A 21 5.56 -9.74 -9.18
CA LEU A 21 4.90 -8.98 -8.12
C LEU A 21 3.99 -7.87 -8.68
N LEU A 22 4.46 -7.11 -9.68
CA LEU A 22 3.69 -6.05 -10.33
C LEU A 22 2.44 -6.60 -11.03
N PHE A 23 2.54 -7.76 -11.67
CA PHE A 23 1.40 -8.46 -12.25
C PHE A 23 0.33 -8.76 -11.20
N TYR A 24 0.70 -9.41 -10.09
CA TYR A 24 -0.26 -9.74 -9.02
C TYR A 24 -0.85 -8.50 -8.35
N LEU A 25 -0.07 -7.43 -8.18
CA LEU A 25 -0.57 -6.15 -7.69
C LEU A 25 -1.61 -5.55 -8.65
N CYS A 26 -1.34 -5.54 -9.96
CA CYS A 26 -2.28 -5.04 -10.96
C CYS A 26 -3.55 -5.90 -11.02
N HIS A 27 -3.41 -7.22 -10.99
CA HIS A 27 -4.53 -8.16 -11.02
C HIS A 27 -5.43 -7.99 -9.80
N TRP A 28 -4.84 -8.00 -8.60
CA TRP A 28 -5.57 -7.77 -7.35
C TRP A 28 -6.26 -6.40 -7.33
N HIS A 29 -5.58 -5.34 -7.76
CA HIS A 29 -6.17 -4.00 -7.81
C HIS A 29 -7.33 -3.90 -8.80
N ALA A 30 -7.25 -4.58 -9.94
CA ALA A 30 -8.34 -4.64 -10.91
C ALA A 30 -9.58 -5.32 -10.30
N LEU A 31 -9.39 -6.44 -9.58
CA LEU A 31 -10.47 -7.13 -8.87
C LEU A 31 -11.10 -6.25 -7.79
N ALA A 32 -10.28 -5.60 -6.96
CA ALA A 32 -10.76 -4.71 -5.89
C ALA A 32 -11.50 -3.46 -6.39
N LYS A 33 -11.39 -3.13 -7.69
CA LYS A 33 -12.02 -1.98 -8.34
C LYS A 33 -13.21 -2.34 -9.22
N LEU A 34 -13.63 -3.60 -9.25
CA LEU A 34 -14.84 -3.98 -9.96
C LEU A 34 -16.04 -3.22 -9.37
N ARG A 35 -16.90 -2.70 -10.24
CA ARG A 35 -18.14 -2.00 -9.82
C ARG A 35 -19.21 -2.96 -9.32
N MET A 36 -19.05 -4.24 -9.61
CA MET A 36 -19.96 -5.31 -9.22
C MET A 36 -19.14 -6.53 -8.86
N HIS A 37 -19.41 -7.08 -7.67
CA HIS A 37 -18.84 -8.33 -7.23
C HIS A 37 -19.90 -9.42 -7.24
N THR A 38 -19.49 -10.62 -7.61
CA THR A 38 -20.24 -11.86 -7.44
C THR A 38 -19.45 -12.77 -6.51
N ASP A 39 -20.07 -13.82 -5.99
CA ASP A 39 -19.37 -14.79 -5.13
C ASP A 39 -18.12 -15.36 -5.82
N TYR A 40 -18.20 -15.56 -7.14
CA TYR A 40 -17.08 -16.01 -7.95
C TYR A 40 -15.93 -14.98 -8.02
N THR A 41 -16.21 -13.69 -8.21
CA THR A 41 -15.14 -12.70 -8.26
C THR A 41 -14.53 -12.43 -6.88
N LEU A 42 -15.29 -12.61 -5.81
CA LEU A 42 -14.79 -12.56 -4.43
C LEU A 42 -13.85 -13.73 -4.13
N ASP A 43 -14.19 -14.95 -4.57
CA ASP A 43 -13.32 -16.13 -4.45
C ASP A 43 -11.99 -15.94 -5.21
N ILE A 44 -12.05 -15.43 -6.45
CA ILE A 44 -10.85 -15.08 -7.21
C ILE A 44 -10.02 -14.03 -6.44
N MET A 45 -10.66 -13.05 -5.83
CA MET A 45 -9.95 -12.00 -5.09
C MET A 45 -9.27 -12.54 -3.83
N GLU A 46 -9.90 -13.46 -3.10
CA GLU A 46 -9.28 -14.15 -1.97
C GLU A 46 -8.02 -14.92 -2.42
N HIS A 47 -8.15 -15.76 -3.44
CA HIS A 47 -7.03 -16.50 -4.00
C HIS A 47 -5.91 -15.57 -4.51
N SER A 48 -6.27 -14.51 -5.25
CA SER A 48 -5.32 -13.50 -5.71
C SER A 48 -4.60 -12.82 -4.54
N THR A 49 -5.27 -12.60 -3.41
CA THR A 49 -4.67 -12.00 -2.22
C THR A 49 -3.61 -12.92 -1.61
N VAL A 50 -3.88 -14.22 -1.54
CA VAL A 50 -2.92 -15.22 -1.06
C VAL A 50 -1.69 -15.26 -1.98
N HIS A 51 -1.88 -15.27 -3.30
CA HIS A 51 -0.79 -15.25 -4.26
C HIS A 51 0.04 -13.96 -4.16
N LEU A 52 -0.62 -12.80 -4.08
CA LEU A 52 0.04 -11.51 -3.88
C LEU A 52 0.87 -11.51 -2.59
N ALA A 53 0.32 -12.01 -1.48
CA ALA A 53 1.05 -12.07 -0.21
C ALA A 53 2.29 -12.98 -0.29
N LYS A 54 2.21 -14.11 -1.01
CA LYS A 54 3.37 -14.98 -1.29
C LYS A 54 4.44 -14.22 -2.09
N GLN A 55 4.07 -13.48 -3.13
CA GLN A 55 5.02 -12.71 -3.93
C GLN A 55 5.65 -11.54 -3.16
N ILE A 56 4.88 -10.85 -2.31
CA ILE A 56 5.42 -9.78 -1.44
C ILE A 56 6.46 -10.35 -0.47
N ARG A 57 6.18 -11.51 0.15
CA ARG A 57 7.14 -12.20 1.02
C ARG A 57 8.39 -12.60 0.25
N LYS A 58 8.23 -13.22 -0.93
CA LYS A 58 9.33 -13.60 -1.81
C LYS A 58 10.21 -12.40 -2.17
N PHE A 59 9.60 -11.29 -2.58
CA PHE A 59 10.30 -10.04 -2.88
C PHE A 59 11.09 -9.53 -1.66
N SER A 60 10.49 -9.56 -0.47
CA SER A 60 11.13 -9.14 0.77
C SER A 60 12.32 -10.02 1.17
N THR A 61 12.26 -11.34 0.92
CA THR A 61 13.30 -12.28 1.35
C THR A 61 14.41 -12.44 0.32
N GLU A 62 14.09 -12.36 -0.97
CA GLU A 62 15.05 -12.65 -2.04
C GLU A 62 15.57 -11.39 -2.72
N THR A 63 14.73 -10.38 -2.92
CA THR A 63 15.12 -9.17 -3.67
C THR A 63 15.59 -8.05 -2.75
N CYS A 64 14.85 -7.72 -1.68
CA CYS A 64 15.22 -6.61 -0.79
C CYS A 64 16.65 -6.70 -0.19
N PRO A 65 17.19 -7.88 0.19
CA PRO A 65 18.55 -7.95 0.75
C PRO A 65 19.65 -7.65 -0.27
N VAL A 66 19.39 -7.85 -1.56
CA VAL A 66 20.37 -7.65 -2.64
C VAL A 66 20.53 -6.17 -2.97
N PHE A 67 19.48 -5.37 -2.80
CA PHE A 67 19.49 -3.94 -3.10
C PHE A 67 19.56 -3.11 -1.82
N ALA A 68 20.70 -2.46 -1.59
CA ALA A 68 20.89 -1.59 -0.43
C ALA A 68 20.07 -0.30 -0.53
N THR A 69 18.83 -0.34 -0.07
CA THR A 69 17.92 0.82 -0.03
C THR A 69 18.19 1.67 1.22
N LYS A 70 18.13 2.99 1.03
CA LYS A 70 18.26 3.99 2.10
C LYS A 70 17.03 4.88 2.09
N GLU A 71 16.77 5.49 3.24
CA GLU A 71 15.75 6.53 3.34
C GLU A 71 15.96 7.64 2.31
N LEU A 72 14.85 8.18 1.83
CA LEU A 72 14.88 9.40 1.04
C LEU A 72 15.35 10.56 1.92
N ARG A 73 16.00 11.56 1.31
CA ARG A 73 16.46 12.77 2.01
C ARG A 73 15.34 13.43 2.82
N ARG A 74 14.14 13.51 2.26
CA ARG A 74 12.94 14.06 2.93
C ARG A 74 12.54 13.26 4.17
N GLU A 75 12.66 11.93 4.14
CA GLU A 75 12.36 11.06 5.30
C GLU A 75 13.40 11.25 6.41
N ALA A 76 14.69 11.34 6.04
CA ALA A 76 15.78 11.60 6.98
C ALA A 76 15.63 12.97 7.66
N GLU A 77 15.30 14.03 6.90
CA GLU A 77 15.00 15.36 7.43
C GLU A 77 13.77 15.35 8.35
N SER A 78 12.69 14.65 7.97
CA SER A 78 11.49 14.51 8.80
C SER A 78 11.80 13.82 10.14
N ARG A 79 12.58 12.73 10.11
CA ARG A 79 13.04 12.05 11.32
C ARG A 79 13.83 12.99 12.23
N ARG A 80 14.77 13.75 11.67
CA ARG A 80 15.59 14.72 12.42
C ARG A 80 14.75 15.77 13.14
N ARG A 81 13.75 16.33 12.45
CA ARG A 81 12.81 17.29 13.05
C ARG A 81 12.03 16.65 14.21
N ARG A 82 11.59 15.40 14.04
CA ARG A 82 10.86 14.65 15.07
C ARG A 82 11.74 14.27 16.27
N SER A 83 13.01 13.94 16.05
CA SER A 83 13.94 13.67 17.16
C SER A 83 14.31 14.95 17.92
N ALA A 84 14.39 16.11 17.26
CA ALA A 84 14.61 17.38 17.94
C ALA A 84 13.42 17.84 18.80
N HIS A 85 12.19 17.42 18.47
CA HIS A 85 10.99 17.71 19.26
C HIS A 85 10.76 16.73 20.42
N LYS A 86 11.44 15.58 20.43
CA LYS A 86 11.49 14.71 21.62
C LYS A 86 12.61 15.23 22.51
N GLY A 87 12.25 15.92 23.59
CA GLY A 87 13.19 16.52 24.54
C GLY A 87 14.24 15.54 25.11
N PRO A 88 15.22 16.03 25.89
CA PRO A 88 16.38 15.26 26.34
C PRO A 88 15.99 14.24 27.42
N ALA A 89 15.39 13.12 27.01
CA ALA A 89 15.23 11.96 27.86
C ALA A 89 15.96 10.77 27.21
N GLN A 90 17.16 10.52 27.73
CA GLN A 90 17.95 9.30 27.59
C GLN A 90 18.49 8.96 26.19
N SER A 91 19.66 9.53 25.88
CA SER A 91 20.77 8.70 25.38
C SER A 91 22.09 9.34 25.81
N SER A 92 22.80 8.67 26.72
CA SER A 92 24.21 8.88 26.98
C SER A 92 25.01 8.32 25.82
N GLY A 93 25.03 9.07 24.72
CA GLY A 93 25.81 8.80 23.52
C GLY A 93 25.92 10.10 22.73
N SER A 94 27.15 10.49 22.41
CA SER A 94 27.54 11.77 21.79
C SER A 94 26.58 12.24 20.68
N PRO A 95 26.30 13.56 20.56
CA PRO A 95 25.42 14.10 19.53
C PRO A 95 26.19 14.16 18.20
N ALA A 96 26.52 13.00 17.64
CA ALA A 96 26.89 12.92 16.24
C ALA A 96 25.60 13.16 15.45
N VAL A 97 25.51 14.35 14.87
CA VAL A 97 24.50 14.73 13.87
C VAL A 97 24.68 13.79 12.69
N ASP A 98 24.10 12.60 12.74
CA ASP A 98 24.18 11.61 11.66
C ASP A 98 23.46 12.17 10.45
N THR A 99 24.21 12.82 9.55
CA THR A 99 23.80 13.33 8.22
C THR A 99 23.47 12.22 7.25
N VAL A 100 23.61 10.98 7.69
CA VAL A 100 23.50 9.80 6.88
C VAL A 100 22.05 9.32 6.80
N CYS A 101 21.56 9.14 5.57
CA CYS A 101 20.30 8.43 5.31
C CYS A 101 20.43 7.00 5.84
N ARG A 102 19.49 6.58 6.70
CA ARG A 102 19.57 5.24 7.30
C ARG A 102 19.20 4.18 6.27
N PRO A 103 19.79 2.97 6.35
CA PRO A 103 19.31 1.82 5.60
C PRO A 103 17.82 1.58 5.88
N LYS A 104 17.07 1.24 4.84
CA LYS A 104 15.62 1.07 4.93
C LYS A 104 15.20 -0.21 4.26
N THR A 105 14.68 -1.16 5.03
CA THR A 105 14.10 -2.41 4.51
C THR A 105 12.59 -2.29 4.43
N LEU A 106 11.99 -3.06 3.52
CA LEU A 106 10.54 -3.20 3.42
C LEU A 106 9.97 -3.77 4.74
N ASN A 107 9.03 -3.05 5.35
CA ASN A 107 8.32 -3.53 6.53
C ASN A 107 6.99 -4.18 6.12
N LEU A 108 6.87 -5.48 6.38
CA LEU A 108 5.66 -6.25 6.06
C LEU A 108 4.54 -6.10 7.10
N GLN A 109 4.86 -5.64 8.31
CA GLN A 109 3.90 -5.45 9.42
C GLN A 109 3.26 -4.06 9.35
N THR A 110 2.79 -3.66 8.17
CA THR A 110 2.08 -2.39 7.99
C THR A 110 0.60 -2.65 7.83
N TYR A 111 -0.22 -1.74 8.37
CA TYR A 111 -1.68 -1.80 8.23
C TYR A 111 -2.12 -2.02 6.78
N LYS A 112 -1.45 -1.35 5.82
CA LYS A 112 -1.75 -1.47 4.39
C LYS A 112 -1.69 -2.91 3.89
N LEU A 113 -0.70 -3.68 4.33
CA LEU A 113 -0.53 -5.07 3.90
C LEU A 113 -1.51 -6.00 4.59
N HIS A 114 -1.77 -5.79 5.89
CA HIS A 114 -2.77 -6.55 6.63
C HIS A 114 -4.19 -6.31 6.13
N ALA A 115 -4.50 -5.08 5.71
CA ALA A 115 -5.80 -4.72 5.18
C ALA A 115 -6.14 -5.47 3.88
N LEU A 116 -5.15 -5.85 3.06
CA LEU A 116 -5.37 -6.58 1.79
C LEU A 116 -6.20 -7.85 1.98
N GLY A 117 -5.93 -8.60 3.06
CA GLY A 117 -6.68 -9.82 3.39
C GLY A 117 -8.17 -9.57 3.67
N ASN A 118 -8.50 -8.40 4.21
CA ASN A 118 -9.85 -8.08 4.67
C ASN A 118 -10.74 -7.48 3.56
N TYR A 119 -10.19 -7.15 2.39
CA TYR A 119 -10.97 -6.52 1.32
C TYR A 119 -12.13 -7.38 0.84
N HIS A 120 -11.94 -8.69 0.67
CA HIS A 120 -12.99 -9.58 0.16
C HIS A 120 -14.21 -9.56 1.11
N HIS A 121 -13.96 -9.72 2.40
CA HIS A 121 -14.99 -9.70 3.43
C HIS A 121 -15.66 -8.32 3.53
N HIS A 122 -14.87 -7.24 3.46
CA HIS A 122 -15.41 -5.88 3.50
C HIS A 122 -16.34 -5.59 2.30
N ILE A 123 -15.96 -6.04 1.10
CA ILE A 123 -16.78 -5.87 -0.10
C ILE A 123 -18.06 -6.72 0.00
N SER A 124 -17.96 -7.94 0.52
CA SER A 124 -19.13 -8.81 0.73
C SER A 124 -20.14 -8.22 1.72
N MET A 125 -19.65 -7.59 2.80
CA MET A 125 -20.50 -7.07 3.88
C MET A 125 -21.08 -5.68 3.58
N PHE A 126 -20.29 -4.81 2.94
CA PHE A 126 -20.61 -3.37 2.81
C PHE A 126 -20.73 -2.89 1.38
N GLY A 127 -20.49 -3.76 0.39
CA GLY A 127 -20.44 -3.38 -1.02
C GLY A 127 -19.13 -2.71 -1.44
N THR A 128 -19.08 -2.26 -2.69
CA THR A 128 -17.90 -1.60 -3.26
C THR A 128 -17.73 -0.19 -2.70
N THR A 129 -16.48 0.25 -2.52
CA THR A 129 -16.18 1.59 -1.99
C THR A 129 -16.17 2.70 -3.05
N ASP A 130 -16.42 2.37 -4.31
CA ASP A 130 -16.35 3.32 -5.42
C ASP A 130 -17.59 4.23 -5.56
N SER A 131 -18.68 3.90 -4.86
CA SER A 131 -19.98 4.58 -4.97
C SER A 131 -20.37 5.46 -3.76
N PHE A 132 -19.48 5.64 -2.78
CA PHE A 132 -19.76 6.53 -1.64
C PHE A 132 -19.67 8.00 -2.07
N SER A 133 -20.83 8.66 -2.23
CA SER A 133 -20.92 10.12 -2.37
C SER A 133 -21.04 10.74 -0.98
N THR A 134 -20.17 11.71 -0.67
CA THR A 134 -20.31 12.56 0.53
C THR A 134 -21.12 13.82 0.27
N GLN A 135 -21.79 13.94 -0.88
CA GLN A 135 -22.65 15.09 -1.13
C GLN A 135 -23.82 15.06 -0.13
N PRO A 136 -24.02 16.13 0.66
CA PRO A 136 -25.22 16.24 1.47
C PRO A 136 -26.43 16.26 0.52
N VAL A 137 -27.33 15.28 0.67
CA VAL A 137 -28.63 15.32 -0.01
C VAL A 137 -29.38 16.50 0.58
N GLY A 138 -29.35 17.63 -0.13
CA GLY A 138 -30.09 18.82 0.26
C GLY A 138 -31.57 18.47 0.28
N CYS A 139 -32.19 18.58 1.45
CA CYS A 139 -33.65 18.51 1.57
C CYS A 139 -34.21 19.73 0.84
N VAL A 140 -34.68 19.54 -0.39
CA VAL A 140 -35.36 20.60 -1.16
C VAL A 140 -36.69 20.86 -0.45
N PRO A 141 -36.97 22.06 0.07
CA PRO A 141 -38.26 22.35 0.67
C PRO A 141 -39.32 22.35 -0.44
N SER A 142 -40.29 21.44 -0.35
CA SER A 142 -41.51 21.53 -1.16
C SER A 142 -42.26 22.81 -0.77
N TYR A 143 -42.20 23.83 -1.62
CA TYR A 143 -43.11 24.96 -1.53
C TYR A 143 -44.49 24.49 -2.02
N HIS A 144 -45.39 24.23 -1.07
CA HIS A 144 -46.81 24.16 -1.36
C HIS A 144 -47.31 25.59 -1.63
N THR A 145 -47.62 25.88 -2.89
CA THR A 145 -48.42 27.05 -3.28
C THR A 145 -49.89 26.68 -3.09
N THR A 146 -50.54 27.24 -2.07
CA THR A 146 -51.99 27.20 -1.91
C THR A 146 -52.60 28.37 -2.68
N GLN A 147 -53.54 28.08 -3.59
CA GLN A 147 -54.44 29.07 -4.19
C GLN A 147 -55.57 29.42 -3.22
#